data_AF-A0A843HHH1-F1
#
_entry.id   AF-A0A843HHH1-F1
#
_cell.length_a   1.000
_cell.length_b   1.000
_cell.length_c   1.000
_cell.angle_alpha   90.00
_cell.angle_beta   90.00
_cell.angle_gamma   90.00
#
_symmetry.space_group_name_H-M   'P 1'
#
loop_
_entity.id
_entity.type
_entity.pdbx_description
1 polymer ?
#
loop_
_entity_poly.entity_id
_entity_poly.type
_entity_poly.pdbx_seq_one_letter_code
_entity_poly.pdbx_strand_id
1 'polypeptide(L)'
;MTIRETIKALTSEGHTVSYYIRKDGGVLIKSIDGRRFTGASGNIYARTLTGQTLSEKRSAQLERITYTGKRAKAYIQDREVKKMLQRVQRKWRKAFPRENGEVPAVGRKTAKGVRWSLEHRGKEETIRLLSEAERYASGKAYSKNIEQLAMHIEDYASKTGSEELLQLAQDIRDNAWMIREDSIKPAYEELYKLNDGVPPEEVARNTRRILQIP
;
A
#
# COMPACT_ATOMS: atom_id res chain seq x y z
N MET A 1 -4.52 39.32 -8.01
CA MET A 1 -4.71 39.22 -9.48
C MET A 1 -5.48 37.97 -9.83
N THR A 2 -6.53 38.10 -10.64
CA THR A 2 -7.37 36.98 -11.11
C THR A 2 -6.66 36.18 -12.20
N ILE A 3 -7.10 34.94 -12.49
CA ILE A 3 -6.51 34.14 -13.60
C ILE A 3 -6.69 34.84 -14.95
N ARG A 4 -7.77 35.63 -15.13
CA ARG A 4 -7.98 36.40 -16.34
C ARG A 4 -6.94 37.51 -16.50
N GLU A 5 -6.59 38.19 -15.41
CA GLU A 5 -5.50 39.17 -15.40
C GLU A 5 -4.13 38.50 -15.62
N THR A 6 -3.90 37.30 -15.06
CA THR A 6 -2.69 36.50 -15.33
C THR A 6 -2.55 36.13 -16.81
N ILE A 7 -3.63 35.72 -17.47
CA ILE A 7 -3.61 35.42 -18.90
C ILE A 7 -3.29 36.67 -19.73
N LYS A 8 -3.87 37.82 -19.36
CA LYS A 8 -3.59 39.09 -20.03
C LYS A 8 -2.12 39.48 -19.90
N ALA A 9 -1.56 39.42 -18.69
CA ALA A 9 -0.15 39.72 -18.46
C ALA A 9 0.77 38.83 -19.31
N LEU A 10 0.55 37.51 -19.29
CA LEU A 10 1.34 36.56 -20.09
C LEU A 10 1.23 36.81 -21.60
N THR A 11 0.04 37.15 -22.09
CA THR A 11 -0.15 37.45 -23.51
C THR A 11 0.57 38.74 -23.89
N SER A 12 0.54 39.77 -23.03
CA SER A 12 1.30 41.01 -23.23
C SER A 12 2.82 40.81 -23.16
N GLU A 13 3.28 39.83 -22.40
CA GLU A 13 4.69 39.40 -22.33
C GLU A 13 5.11 38.51 -23.53
N GLY A 14 4.19 38.23 -24.46
CA GLY A 14 4.48 37.49 -25.70
C GLY A 14 4.23 35.99 -25.64
N HIS A 15 3.67 35.47 -24.54
CA HIS A 15 3.35 34.04 -24.42
C HIS A 15 2.07 33.65 -25.17
N THR A 16 2.07 32.47 -25.78
CA THR A 16 0.87 31.90 -26.42
C THR A 16 0.07 31.08 -25.42
N VAL A 17 -1.08 31.58 -24.98
CA VAL A 17 -1.90 30.95 -23.93
C VAL A 17 -3.20 30.38 -24.50
N SER A 18 -3.46 29.09 -24.29
CA SER A 18 -4.75 28.45 -24.53
C SER A 18 -5.44 28.12 -23.20
N TYR A 19 -6.72 28.44 -23.07
CA TYR A 19 -7.50 28.20 -21.87
C TYR A 19 -8.95 27.84 -22.19
N TYR A 20 -9.68 27.34 -21.20
CA TYR A 20 -11.12 27.15 -21.28
C TYR A 20 -11.82 27.74 -20.07
N ILE A 21 -13.06 28.20 -20.28
CA ILE A 21 -13.93 28.70 -19.23
C ILE A 21 -14.88 27.57 -18.82
N ARG A 22 -14.91 27.24 -17.55
CA ARG A 22 -15.80 26.25 -16.94
C ARG A 22 -17.23 26.80 -16.84
N LYS A 23 -18.20 25.91 -16.65
CA LYS A 23 -19.63 26.27 -16.48
C LYS A 23 -19.87 27.18 -15.27
N ASP A 24 -19.02 27.13 -14.25
CA ASP A 24 -19.06 28.00 -13.06
C ASP A 24 -18.34 29.35 -13.27
N GLY A 25 -17.94 29.68 -14.51
CA GLY A 25 -17.23 30.92 -14.85
C GLY A 25 -15.72 30.88 -14.55
N GLY A 26 -15.22 29.81 -13.92
CA GLY A 26 -13.80 29.63 -13.61
C GLY A 26 -12.94 29.39 -14.87
N VAL A 27 -11.75 29.96 -14.92
CA VAL A 27 -10.84 29.82 -16.07
C VAL A 27 -9.76 28.78 -15.78
N LEU A 28 -9.48 27.89 -16.74
CA LEU A 28 -8.43 26.89 -16.67
C LEU A 28 -7.54 26.93 -17.90
N ILE A 29 -6.26 27.18 -17.69
CA ILE A 29 -5.24 27.21 -18.74
C ILE A 29 -4.88 25.79 -19.16
N LYS A 30 -5.04 25.51 -20.46
CA LYS A 30 -4.74 24.23 -21.12
C LYS A 30 -3.32 24.19 -21.68
N SER A 31 -2.79 25.32 -22.15
CA SER A 31 -1.40 25.40 -22.59
C SER A 31 -0.81 26.79 -22.53
N ILE A 32 0.51 26.87 -22.37
CA ILE A 32 1.33 28.09 -22.50
C ILE A 32 2.55 27.70 -23.36
N ASP A 33 2.78 28.40 -24.46
CA ASP A 33 3.88 28.15 -25.42
C ASP A 33 4.00 26.69 -25.85
N GLY A 34 2.87 26.09 -26.23
CA GLY A 34 2.80 24.69 -26.65
C GLY A 34 2.88 23.67 -25.50
N ARG A 35 3.26 24.06 -24.29
CA ARG A 35 3.28 23.18 -23.12
C ARG A 35 1.86 22.94 -22.61
N ARG A 36 1.41 21.68 -22.63
CA ARG A 36 0.05 21.29 -22.21
C ARG A 36 -0.06 21.02 -20.71
N PHE A 37 -1.20 21.36 -20.13
CA PHE A 37 -1.52 21.19 -18.70
C PHE A 37 -2.89 20.55 -18.50
N THR A 38 -3.04 19.82 -17.39
CA THR A 38 -4.29 19.19 -16.97
C THR A 38 -4.82 19.84 -15.70
N GLY A 39 -6.10 20.21 -15.67
CA GLY A 39 -6.75 20.77 -14.48
C GLY A 39 -6.14 22.10 -14.04
N ALA A 40 -6.00 22.31 -12.73
CA ALA A 40 -5.51 23.56 -12.14
C ALA A 40 -4.01 23.84 -12.39
N SER A 41 -3.25 22.88 -12.92
CA SER A 41 -1.79 22.98 -13.08
C SER A 41 -1.37 24.11 -14.02
N GLY A 42 -2.15 24.40 -15.08
CA GLY A 42 -1.84 25.50 -16.00
C GLY A 42 -1.98 26.87 -15.33
N ASN A 43 -2.98 27.03 -14.46
CA ASN A 43 -3.18 28.26 -13.70
C ASN A 43 -2.07 28.50 -12.67
N ILE A 44 -1.56 27.43 -12.06
CA ILE A 44 -0.44 27.51 -11.12
C ILE A 44 0.82 27.95 -11.88
N TYR A 45 1.11 27.29 -13.01
CA TYR A 45 2.27 27.62 -13.85
C TYR A 45 2.23 29.07 -14.36
N ALA A 46 1.07 29.53 -14.81
CA ALA A 46 0.85 30.90 -15.26
C ALA A 46 1.17 31.94 -14.17
N ARG A 47 0.73 31.68 -12.93
CA ARG A 47 1.00 32.58 -11.80
C ARG A 47 2.48 32.61 -11.42
N THR A 48 3.17 31.47 -11.54
CA THR A 48 4.62 31.40 -11.32
C THR A 48 5.37 32.22 -12.36
N LEU A 49 4.99 32.15 -13.64
CA LEU A 49 5.61 32.95 -14.70
C LEU A 49 5.47 34.45 -14.45
N THR A 50 4.27 34.91 -14.03
CA THR A 50 4.02 36.33 -13.74
C THR A 50 4.53 36.78 -12.36
N GLY A 51 5.38 36.00 -11.68
CA GLY A 51 5.93 36.35 -10.36
C GLY A 51 4.92 36.44 -9.21
N GLN A 52 3.70 35.92 -9.41
CA GLN A 52 2.63 35.95 -8.42
C GLN A 52 2.72 34.73 -7.53
N THR A 53 3.67 34.77 -6.61
CA THR A 53 3.80 33.76 -5.56
C THR A 53 2.54 33.75 -4.71
N LEU A 54 2.03 32.55 -4.45
CA LEU A 54 0.95 32.33 -3.50
C LEU A 54 1.44 32.84 -2.13
N SER A 55 0.55 33.43 -1.30
CA SER A 55 0.93 34.00 0.00
C SER A 55 1.92 33.11 0.75
N GLU A 56 2.85 33.68 1.53
CA GLU A 56 3.91 32.93 2.22
C GLU A 56 3.37 31.71 2.98
N LYS A 57 2.16 31.77 3.55
CA LYS A 57 1.47 30.62 4.14
C LYS A 57 1.17 29.49 3.16
N ARG A 58 0.76 29.79 1.94
CA ARG A 58 0.44 28.82 0.88
C ARG A 58 1.69 28.38 0.09
N SER A 59 2.72 29.23 0.01
CA SER A 59 4.06 28.85 -0.47
C SER A 59 4.73 27.91 0.54
N ALA A 60 4.66 28.18 1.84
CA ALA A 60 5.10 27.25 2.90
C ALA A 60 4.24 25.97 2.93
N GLN A 61 2.94 26.06 2.62
CA GLN A 61 2.09 24.88 2.47
C GLN A 61 2.45 24.07 1.22
N LEU A 62 2.78 24.73 0.10
CA LEU A 62 3.24 24.08 -1.12
C LEU A 62 4.65 23.54 -0.98
N GLU A 63 5.57 24.21 -0.31
CA GLU A 63 6.86 23.66 0.08
C GLU A 63 6.67 22.51 1.05
N ARG A 64 5.76 22.59 2.03
CA ARG A 64 5.39 21.41 2.83
C ARG A 64 4.81 20.31 1.97
N ILE A 65 3.94 20.58 0.99
CA ILE A 65 3.33 19.58 0.07
C ILE A 65 4.34 19.06 -0.96
N THR A 66 5.36 19.83 -1.32
CA THR A 66 6.39 19.47 -2.30
C THR A 66 7.56 18.79 -1.61
N TYR A 67 7.87 19.17 -0.37
CA TYR A 67 8.79 18.52 0.55
C TYR A 67 8.19 17.23 1.09
N THR A 68 6.92 17.19 1.48
CA THR A 68 6.17 15.93 1.71
C THR A 68 5.81 15.25 0.40
N GLY A 69 5.76 15.90 -0.75
CA GLY A 69 5.61 15.25 -2.05
C GLY A 69 6.88 14.54 -2.49
N LYS A 70 8.05 15.11 -2.14
CA LYS A 70 9.39 14.55 -2.35
C LYS A 70 9.82 13.59 -1.22
N ARG A 71 9.32 13.73 0.03
CA ARG A 71 9.53 12.77 1.16
C ARG A 71 8.43 11.71 1.31
N ALA A 72 7.20 11.93 0.83
CA ALA A 72 6.03 11.06 1.03
C ALA A 72 5.48 10.44 -0.26
N LYS A 73 6.22 10.49 -1.37
CA LYS A 73 6.27 9.36 -2.30
C LYS A 73 7.51 8.52 -2.03
N ALA A 74 7.29 7.65 -1.07
CA ALA A 74 7.96 6.40 -0.77
C ALA A 74 8.34 5.55 -2.01
N TYR A 75 9.23 6.02 -2.87
CA TYR A 75 9.54 5.31 -4.11
C TYR A 75 10.70 4.34 -3.88
N ILE A 76 10.41 3.05 -4.01
CA ILE A 76 11.45 2.03 -4.14
C ILE A 76 12.17 2.31 -5.46
N GLN A 77 13.45 2.74 -5.37
CA GLN A 77 14.23 3.10 -6.55
C GLN A 77 14.60 1.88 -7.39
N ASP A 78 14.80 0.72 -6.76
CA ASP A 78 15.02 -0.54 -7.47
C ASP A 78 13.76 -0.96 -8.24
N ARG A 79 13.86 -0.98 -9.57
CA ARG A 79 12.75 -1.26 -10.50
C ARG A 79 12.23 -2.68 -10.37
N GLU A 80 13.10 -3.64 -10.08
CA GLU A 80 12.76 -5.05 -9.95
C GLU A 80 11.97 -5.29 -8.66
N VAL A 81 12.49 -4.81 -7.54
CA VAL A 81 11.83 -4.85 -6.22
C VAL A 81 10.47 -4.15 -6.28
N LYS A 82 10.40 -3.00 -6.96
CA LYS A 82 9.13 -2.28 -7.16
C LYS A 82 8.10 -3.10 -7.95
N LYS A 83 8.51 -3.72 -9.07
CA LYS A 83 7.62 -4.57 -9.88
C LYS A 83 7.12 -5.75 -9.06
N MET A 84 7.99 -6.38 -8.29
CA MET A 84 7.65 -7.53 -7.45
C MET A 84 6.66 -7.14 -6.35
N LEU A 85 6.90 -6.02 -5.65
CA LEU A 85 5.94 -5.49 -4.67
C LEU A 85 4.55 -5.25 -5.29
N GLN A 86 4.49 -4.66 -6.48
CA GLN A 86 3.20 -4.43 -7.16
C GLN A 86 2.48 -5.75 -7.48
N ARG A 87 3.22 -6.79 -7.89
CA ARG A 87 2.67 -8.12 -8.15
C ARG A 87 2.12 -8.76 -6.88
N VAL A 88 2.90 -8.74 -5.79
CA VAL A 88 2.48 -9.22 -4.46
C VAL A 88 1.20 -8.51 -4.02
N GLN A 89 1.16 -7.18 -4.11
CA GLN A 89 -0.02 -6.40 -3.72
C GLN A 89 -1.26 -6.71 -4.55
N ARG A 90 -1.11 -7.01 -5.85
CA ARG A 90 -2.24 -7.43 -6.70
C ARG A 90 -2.77 -8.79 -6.30
N LYS A 91 -1.89 -9.78 -6.13
CA LYS A 91 -2.26 -11.12 -5.66
C LYS A 91 -2.94 -11.05 -4.29
N TRP A 92 -2.39 -10.23 -3.39
CA TRP A 92 -2.94 -10.01 -2.06
C TRP A 92 -4.37 -9.50 -2.11
N ARG A 93 -4.65 -8.45 -2.88
CA ARG A 93 -6.01 -7.90 -3.03
C ARG A 93 -6.99 -8.89 -3.64
N LYS A 94 -6.50 -9.83 -4.46
CA LYS A 94 -7.33 -10.88 -5.06
C LYS A 94 -7.64 -11.99 -4.06
N ALA A 95 -6.66 -12.41 -3.29
CA ALA A 95 -6.83 -13.44 -2.26
C ALA A 95 -7.65 -12.92 -1.07
N PHE A 96 -7.42 -11.69 -0.64
CA PHE A 96 -8.07 -11.04 0.49
C PHE A 96 -8.85 -9.81 0.01
N PRO A 97 -10.07 -10.01 -0.53
CA PRO A 97 -10.94 -8.92 -0.92
C PRO A 97 -11.29 -8.06 0.31
N ARG A 98 -11.64 -6.80 0.07
CA ARG A 98 -12.01 -5.88 1.15
C ARG A 98 -13.36 -6.29 1.73
N GLU A 99 -13.36 -6.73 2.98
CA GLU A 99 -14.57 -6.73 3.81
C GLU A 99 -14.63 -5.39 4.55
N ASN A 100 -15.79 -4.73 4.52
CA ASN A 100 -16.03 -3.45 5.22
C ASN A 100 -15.03 -2.31 4.89
N GLY A 101 -14.39 -2.36 3.73
CA GLY A 101 -13.44 -1.33 3.27
C GLY A 101 -12.00 -1.50 3.79
N GLU A 102 -11.77 -2.46 4.69
CA GLU A 102 -10.46 -2.74 5.26
C GLU A 102 -9.74 -3.84 4.48
N VAL A 103 -8.41 -3.75 4.43
CA VAL A 103 -7.56 -4.79 3.82
C VAL A 103 -6.80 -5.42 4.97
N PRO A 104 -6.87 -6.76 5.16
CA PRO A 104 -6.11 -7.44 6.20
C PRO A 104 -4.63 -7.03 6.17
N ALA A 105 -4.12 -6.62 7.34
CA ALA A 105 -2.81 -5.99 7.46
C ALA A 105 -1.66 -7.00 7.55
N VAL A 106 -1.92 -8.20 8.09
CA VAL A 106 -0.92 -9.23 8.33
C VAL A 106 -0.45 -9.79 6.98
N GLY A 107 0.85 -10.07 6.81
CA GLY A 107 1.47 -10.55 5.55
C GLY A 107 1.54 -9.52 4.40
N ARG A 108 0.77 -8.43 4.45
CA ARG A 108 0.78 -7.36 3.45
C ARG A 108 2.12 -6.61 3.46
N LYS A 109 2.86 -6.68 2.35
CA LYS A 109 4.07 -5.87 2.17
C LYS A 109 3.71 -4.44 1.74
N THR A 110 4.11 -3.47 2.55
CA THR A 110 3.96 -2.04 2.26
C THR A 110 5.22 -1.49 1.59
N ALA A 111 5.08 -0.41 0.81
CA ALA A 111 6.22 0.26 0.20
C ALA A 111 7.23 0.82 1.23
N LYS A 112 6.75 1.13 2.45
CA LYS A 112 7.61 1.57 3.56
C LYS A 112 8.43 0.40 4.09
N GLY A 113 7.81 -0.74 4.39
CA GLY A 113 8.51 -1.93 4.92
C GLY A 113 9.52 -2.51 3.92
N VAL A 114 9.18 -2.54 2.63
CA VAL A 114 10.09 -3.02 1.58
C VAL A 114 11.30 -2.11 1.43
N ARG A 115 11.13 -0.78 1.56
CA ARG A 115 12.27 0.13 1.53
C ARG A 115 13.20 -0.08 2.71
N TRP A 116 12.64 -0.16 3.91
CA TRP A 116 13.44 -0.42 5.11
C TRP A 116 14.26 -1.71 4.94
N SER A 117 13.63 -2.78 4.44
CA SER A 117 14.33 -4.03 4.12
C SER A 117 15.43 -3.83 3.07
N LEU A 118 15.16 -3.06 2.02
CA LEU A 118 16.15 -2.81 0.97
C LEU A 118 17.37 -2.04 1.50
N GLU A 119 17.13 -1.04 2.36
CA GLU A 119 18.16 -0.20 2.98
C GLU A 119 19.01 -0.96 4.01
N HIS A 120 18.41 -1.87 4.78
CA HIS A 120 19.07 -2.49 5.95
C HIS A 120 19.46 -3.96 5.75
N ARG A 121 18.77 -4.68 4.87
CA ARG A 121 19.01 -6.12 4.62
C ARG A 121 19.53 -6.40 3.21
N GLY A 122 19.53 -5.38 2.35
CA GLY A 122 19.97 -5.51 0.97
C GLY A 122 18.91 -6.09 0.03
N LYS A 123 19.28 -6.15 -1.24
CA LYS A 123 18.37 -6.48 -2.34
C LYS A 123 17.91 -7.94 -2.33
N GLU A 124 18.84 -8.88 -2.17
CA GLU A 124 18.55 -10.32 -2.24
C GLU A 124 17.55 -10.74 -1.16
N GLU A 125 17.79 -10.32 0.09
CA GLU A 125 16.90 -10.61 1.20
C GLU A 125 15.53 -9.95 1.02
N THR A 126 15.49 -8.73 0.47
CA THR A 126 14.23 -8.05 0.16
C THR A 126 13.42 -8.78 -0.92
N ILE A 127 14.10 -9.30 -1.95
CA ILE A 127 13.47 -10.13 -2.99
C ILE A 127 12.97 -11.45 -2.40
N ARG A 128 13.73 -12.08 -1.50
CA ARG A 128 13.30 -13.29 -0.78
C ARG A 128 12.02 -13.03 0.00
N LEU A 129 11.96 -11.96 0.80
CA LEU A 129 10.79 -11.57 1.58
C LEU A 129 9.57 -11.23 0.72
N LEU A 130 9.79 -10.61 -0.45
CA LEU A 130 8.72 -10.33 -1.41
C LEU A 130 8.22 -11.60 -2.09
N SER A 131 9.11 -12.53 -2.42
CA SER A 131 8.76 -13.84 -2.99
C SER A 131 7.94 -14.67 -2.02
N GLU A 132 8.31 -14.67 -0.74
CA GLU A 132 7.56 -15.32 0.34
C GLU A 132 6.17 -14.69 0.48
N ALA A 133 6.08 -13.36 0.51
CA ALA A 133 4.78 -12.67 0.52
C ALA A 133 3.94 -12.95 -0.74
N GLU A 134 4.57 -13.16 -1.90
CA GLU A 134 3.87 -13.54 -3.13
C GLU A 134 3.24 -14.92 -3.02
N ARG A 135 3.96 -15.87 -2.42
CA ARG A 135 3.47 -17.24 -2.15
C ARG A 135 2.33 -17.20 -1.15
N TYR A 136 2.46 -16.44 -0.07
CA TYR A 136 1.36 -16.22 0.87
C TYR A 136 0.14 -15.67 0.14
N ALA A 137 0.32 -14.61 -0.65
CA ALA A 137 -0.75 -13.93 -1.37
C ALA A 137 -1.43 -14.81 -2.43
N SER A 138 -0.86 -15.98 -2.76
CA SER A 138 -1.50 -16.95 -3.64
C SER A 138 -2.57 -17.79 -2.94
N GLY A 139 -2.59 -17.82 -1.60
CA GLY A 139 -3.57 -18.58 -0.82
C GLY A 139 -3.40 -20.11 -0.93
N LYS A 140 -2.20 -20.57 -1.29
CA LYS A 140 -1.86 -21.98 -1.53
C LYS A 140 -1.06 -22.55 -0.36
N ALA A 141 -1.30 -23.79 0.07
CA ALA A 141 -0.52 -24.49 1.10
C ALA A 141 0.84 -25.01 0.61
N TYR A 142 1.75 -24.09 0.29
CA TYR A 142 3.16 -24.45 0.19
C TYR A 142 3.76 -24.64 1.59
N SER A 143 4.75 -25.53 1.75
CA SER A 143 5.43 -25.79 3.03
C SER A 143 5.87 -24.51 3.76
N LYS A 144 6.39 -23.53 3.02
CA LYS A 144 6.73 -22.21 3.57
C LYS A 144 5.55 -21.40 4.10
N ASN A 145 4.37 -21.52 3.49
CA ASN A 145 3.17 -20.80 3.93
C ASN A 145 2.58 -21.46 5.17
N ILE A 146 2.67 -22.80 5.28
CA ILE A 146 2.29 -23.54 6.48
C ILE A 146 3.21 -23.15 7.65
N GLU A 147 4.53 -23.10 7.43
CA GLU A 147 5.47 -22.67 8.46
C GLU A 147 5.21 -21.22 8.89
N GLN A 148 4.92 -20.31 7.95
CA GLN A 148 4.56 -18.94 8.29
C GLN A 148 3.24 -18.84 9.07
N LEU A 149 2.29 -19.72 8.83
CA LEU A 149 1.05 -19.79 9.60
C LEU A 149 1.37 -20.19 11.05
N ALA A 150 2.16 -21.24 11.23
CA ALA A 150 2.63 -21.67 12.56
C ALA A 150 3.39 -20.56 13.30
N MET A 151 4.35 -19.90 12.64
CA MET A 151 5.10 -18.79 13.23
C MET A 151 4.21 -17.61 13.66
N HIS A 152 3.18 -17.28 12.87
CA HIS A 152 2.24 -16.23 13.26
C HIS A 152 1.40 -16.62 14.47
N ILE A 153 0.99 -17.88 14.54
CA ILE A 153 0.24 -18.40 15.68
C ILE A 153 1.09 -18.36 16.95
N GLU A 154 2.38 -18.71 16.87
CA GLU A 154 3.30 -18.58 18.01
C GLU A 154 3.51 -17.14 18.48
N ASP A 155 3.61 -16.19 17.56
CA ASP A 155 3.72 -14.77 17.89
C ASP A 155 2.45 -14.27 18.61
N TYR A 156 1.28 -14.72 18.18
CA TYR A 156 0.03 -14.46 18.90
C TYR A 156 0.01 -15.16 20.27
N ALA A 157 0.37 -16.44 20.34
CA ALA A 157 0.43 -17.21 21.57
C ALA A 157 1.35 -16.57 22.61
N SER A 158 2.50 -16.07 22.18
CA SER A 158 3.47 -15.37 23.04
C SER A 158 2.93 -14.05 23.59
N LYS A 159 2.09 -13.34 22.81
CA LYS A 159 1.47 -12.08 23.22
C LYS A 159 0.29 -12.27 24.16
N THR A 160 -0.47 -13.35 23.98
CA THR A 160 -1.68 -13.62 24.77
C THR A 160 -1.46 -14.60 25.91
N GLY A 161 -0.34 -15.32 25.93
CA GLY A 161 -0.06 -16.41 26.87
C GLY A 161 -0.92 -17.65 26.64
N SER A 162 -1.45 -17.87 25.43
CA SER A 162 -2.34 -19.01 25.14
C SER A 162 -1.55 -20.27 24.77
N GLU A 163 -1.70 -21.32 25.59
CA GLU A 163 -1.13 -22.64 25.33
C GLU A 163 -1.82 -23.33 24.14
N GLU A 164 -3.11 -23.09 23.91
CA GLU A 164 -3.88 -23.68 22.82
C GLU A 164 -3.38 -23.22 21.44
N LEU A 165 -3.02 -21.94 21.32
CA LEU A 165 -2.41 -21.40 20.11
C LEU A 165 -1.00 -21.97 19.93
N LEU A 166 -0.22 -22.09 21.00
CA LEU A 166 1.12 -22.70 20.93
C LEU A 166 1.04 -24.15 20.44
N GLN A 167 0.10 -24.92 21.00
CA GLN A 167 -0.15 -26.30 20.58
C GLN A 167 -0.63 -26.37 19.13
N LEU A 168 -1.54 -25.48 18.71
CA LEU A 168 -1.97 -25.41 17.32
C LEU A 168 -0.81 -25.16 16.35
N ALA A 169 0.13 -24.26 16.69
CA ALA A 169 1.30 -24.01 15.86
C ALA A 169 2.15 -25.28 15.69
N GLN A 170 2.32 -26.05 16.77
CA GLN A 170 3.00 -27.34 16.74
C GLN A 170 2.24 -28.36 15.88
N ASP A 171 0.92 -28.50 16.09
CA ASP A 171 0.05 -29.42 15.33
C ASP A 171 0.12 -29.12 13.82
N ILE A 172 0.19 -27.84 13.44
CA ILE A 172 0.33 -27.39 12.04
C ILE A 172 1.66 -27.84 11.43
N ARG A 173 2.76 -27.79 12.19
CA ARG A 173 4.07 -28.26 11.71
C ARG A 173 4.09 -29.77 11.54
N ASP A 174 3.59 -30.48 12.55
CA ASP A 174 3.61 -31.95 12.58
C ASP A 174 2.70 -32.56 11.50
N ASN A 175 1.61 -31.84 11.15
CA ASN A 175 0.65 -32.27 10.13
C ASN A 175 0.72 -31.46 8.83
N ALA A 176 1.84 -30.76 8.58
CA ALA A 176 1.98 -29.88 7.41
C ALA A 176 1.68 -30.57 6.07
N TRP A 177 2.00 -31.86 5.96
CA TRP A 177 1.77 -32.67 4.76
C TRP A 177 0.28 -32.99 4.50
N MET A 178 -0.58 -32.87 5.50
CA MET A 178 -2.04 -33.11 5.41
C MET A 178 -2.84 -31.86 5.03
N ILE A 179 -2.24 -30.67 5.18
CA ILE A 179 -2.96 -29.41 5.03
C ILE A 179 -3.29 -29.16 3.56
N ARG A 180 -4.59 -29.05 3.27
CA ARG A 180 -5.08 -28.82 1.91
C ARG A 180 -4.70 -27.42 1.41
N GLU A 181 -4.50 -27.32 0.11
CA GLU A 181 -4.05 -26.08 -0.53
C GLU A 181 -5.01 -24.91 -0.29
N ASP A 182 -6.30 -25.19 -0.26
CA ASP A 182 -7.41 -24.24 -0.13
C ASP A 182 -7.76 -23.86 1.32
N SER A 183 -7.27 -24.58 2.33
CA SER A 183 -7.61 -24.34 3.75
C SER A 183 -6.76 -23.26 4.41
N ILE A 184 -5.65 -22.84 3.80
CA ILE A 184 -4.73 -21.84 4.38
C ILE A 184 -5.37 -20.47 4.48
N LYS A 185 -6.07 -20.03 3.43
CA LYS A 185 -6.71 -18.72 3.45
C LYS A 185 -7.78 -18.63 4.56
N PRO A 186 -8.74 -19.57 4.66
CA PRO A 186 -9.71 -19.58 5.75
C PRO A 186 -9.06 -19.66 7.14
N ALA A 187 -7.94 -20.38 7.29
CA ALA A 187 -7.22 -20.45 8.56
C ALA A 187 -6.63 -19.10 8.97
N TYR A 188 -6.08 -18.34 8.02
CA TYR A 188 -5.67 -16.97 8.30
C TYR A 188 -6.85 -16.06 8.63
N GLU A 189 -7.97 -16.18 7.90
CA GLU A 189 -9.22 -15.44 8.20
C GLU A 189 -9.69 -15.68 9.62
N GLU A 190 -9.61 -16.92 10.10
CA GLU A 190 -9.95 -17.28 11.49
C GLU A 190 -9.02 -16.62 12.50
N LEU A 191 -7.71 -16.61 12.24
CA LEU A 191 -6.73 -15.95 13.13
C LEU A 191 -6.96 -14.45 13.28
N TYR A 192 -7.51 -13.77 12.27
CA TYR A 192 -7.77 -12.34 12.36
C TYR A 192 -8.81 -11.99 13.42
N LYS A 193 -9.71 -12.92 13.74
CA LYS A 193 -10.74 -12.73 14.76
C LYS A 193 -10.15 -12.52 16.17
N LEU A 194 -8.90 -12.92 16.40
CA LEU A 194 -8.17 -12.58 17.65
C LEU A 194 -8.08 -11.07 17.86
N ASN A 195 -7.93 -10.29 16.78
CA ASN A 195 -7.87 -8.83 16.86
C ASN A 195 -9.25 -8.21 17.16
N ASP A 196 -10.32 -8.95 16.85
CA ASP A 196 -11.72 -8.56 17.13
C ASP A 196 -12.17 -9.02 18.53
N GLY A 197 -11.25 -9.55 19.34
CA GLY A 197 -11.50 -9.98 20.71
C GLY A 197 -12.10 -11.38 20.84
N VAL A 198 -12.11 -12.17 19.77
CA VAL A 198 -12.53 -13.58 19.85
C VAL A 198 -11.53 -14.37 20.68
N PRO A 199 -11.99 -15.25 21.60
CA PRO A 199 -11.10 -16.01 22.48
C PRO A 199 -10.08 -16.86 21.72
N PRO A 200 -8.80 -16.90 22.16
CA PRO A 200 -7.75 -17.73 21.57
C PRO A 200 -8.12 -19.20 21.37
N GLU A 201 -8.85 -19.79 22.32
CA GLU A 201 -9.24 -21.19 22.31
C GLU A 201 -10.30 -21.48 21.24
N GLU A 202 -11.18 -20.52 20.98
CA GLU A 202 -12.18 -20.61 19.92
C GLU A 202 -11.51 -20.51 18.55
N VAL A 203 -10.63 -19.54 18.37
CA VAL A 203 -9.84 -19.37 17.13
C VAL A 203 -8.99 -20.62 16.88
N ALA A 204 -8.32 -21.15 17.91
CA ALA A 204 -7.49 -22.34 17.76
C ALA A 204 -8.31 -23.55 17.28
N ARG A 205 -9.47 -23.79 17.89
CA ARG A 205 -10.39 -24.88 17.54
C ARG A 205 -10.92 -24.75 16.12
N ASN A 206 -11.38 -23.57 15.73
CA ASN A 206 -11.90 -23.32 14.39
C ASN A 206 -10.79 -23.47 13.34
N THR A 207 -9.57 -23.02 13.66
CA THR A 207 -8.39 -23.18 12.79
C THR A 207 -8.02 -24.65 12.60
N ARG A 208 -8.01 -25.48 13.66
CA ARG A 208 -7.83 -26.95 13.52
C ARG A 208 -8.86 -27.56 12.58
N ARG A 209 -10.14 -27.22 12.78
CA ARG A 209 -11.24 -27.72 11.93
C ARG A 209 -11.08 -27.32 10.46
N ILE A 210 -10.68 -26.08 10.20
CA ILE A 210 -10.44 -25.58 8.84
C ILE A 210 -9.30 -26.34 8.17
N LEU A 211 -8.19 -26.52 8.90
CA LEU A 211 -7.00 -27.19 8.40
C LEU A 211 -7.13 -28.72 8.37
N GLN A 212 -8.19 -29.26 8.97
CA GLN A 212 -8.46 -30.70 9.11
C GLN A 212 -7.32 -31.44 9.83
N ILE A 213 -6.74 -30.78 10.84
CA ILE A 213 -5.67 -31.33 11.66
C ILE A 213 -6.31 -32.03 12.88
N PRO A 214 -5.81 -33.21 13.31
CA PRO A 214 -6.30 -33.93 14.47
C PRO A 214 -6.37 -33.10 15.77
#